data_AF-A0A1X4XV05-F1
#
_entry.id   AF-A0A1X4XV05-F1
#
_cell.length_a   1.000
_cell.length_b   1.000
_cell.length_c   1.000
_cell.angle_alpha   90.00
_cell.angle_beta   90.00
_cell.angle_gamma   90.00
#
_symmetry.space_group_name_H-M   'P 1'
#
loop_
_entity.id
_entity.type
_entity.pdbx_description
1 polymer ?
#
loop_
_entity_poly.entity_id
_entity_poly.type
_entity_poly.pdbx_seq_one_letter_code
_entity_poly.pdbx_strand_id
1 'polypeptide(L)'
;MIIRFYSTLREKVGKSVEINKDQVDIKSLIELLGIKDYIVDNNNLVIGTMILVNGKNILHINGLGTIVKNNDSVDFFPPAAGG
;
A
#
# COMPACT_ATOMS: atom_id res chain seq x y z
N MET A 1 10.17 3.92 7.09
CA MET A 1 8.73 3.61 7.06
C MET A 1 8.60 2.12 6.84
N ILE A 2 7.70 1.48 7.55
CA ILE A 2 7.57 0.01 7.50
C ILE A 2 6.35 -0.33 6.67
N ILE A 3 6.57 -1.07 5.59
CA ILE A 3 5.50 -1.49 4.69
C ILE A 3 5.27 -2.97 4.89
N ARG A 4 4.02 -3.37 5.10
CA ARG A 4 3.61 -4.76 5.35
C ARG A 4 2.67 -5.20 4.25
N PHE A 5 2.89 -6.41 3.77
CA PHE A 5 2.10 -7.01 2.71
C PHE A 5 1.36 -8.22 3.23
N TYR A 6 0.13 -8.39 2.76
CA TYR A 6 -0.77 -9.46 3.17
C TYR A 6 -1.25 -10.29 1.98
N SER A 7 -1.69 -11.53 2.26
CA SER A 7 -2.22 -12.46 1.26
C SER A 7 -1.27 -12.63 0.06
N THR A 8 -1.77 -12.54 -1.18
CA THR A 8 -1.02 -12.70 -2.43
C THR A 8 0.12 -11.69 -2.61
N LEU A 9 0.01 -10.48 -2.04
CA LEU A 9 1.12 -9.51 -2.09
C LEU A 9 2.32 -9.98 -1.29
N ARG A 10 2.10 -10.71 -0.19
CA ARG A 10 3.18 -11.25 0.65
C ARG A 10 4.02 -12.28 -0.09
N GLU A 11 3.42 -13.08 -0.96
CA GLU A 11 4.14 -14.09 -1.74
C GLU A 11 5.01 -13.43 -2.83
N LYS A 12 4.56 -12.28 -3.35
CA LYS A 12 5.27 -11.58 -4.42
C LYS A 12 6.41 -10.68 -3.93
N VAL A 13 6.16 -9.89 -2.89
CA VAL A 13 7.12 -8.87 -2.39
C VAL A 13 7.84 -9.34 -1.13
N GLY A 14 7.23 -10.24 -0.37
CA GLY A 14 7.68 -10.65 0.96
C GLY A 14 6.79 -10.09 2.07
N LYS A 15 7.12 -10.42 3.32
CA LYS A 15 6.30 -10.07 4.50
C LYS A 15 6.27 -8.58 4.79
N SER A 16 7.41 -7.92 4.66
CA SER A 16 7.56 -6.49 4.93
C SER A 16 8.80 -5.93 4.25
N VAL A 17 8.74 -4.65 3.90
CA VAL A 17 9.86 -3.88 3.34
C VAL A 17 10.01 -2.62 4.16
N GLU A 18 11.25 -2.26 4.48
CA GLU A 18 11.56 -1.02 5.16
C GLU A 18 12.16 -0.03 4.14
N ILE A 19 11.55 1.15 4.04
CA ILE A 19 12.03 2.22 3.16
C ILE A 19 12.45 3.41 4.00
N ASN A 20 13.71 3.81 3.88
CA ASN A 20 14.25 5.02 4.50
C ASN A 20 14.07 6.22 3.56
N LYS A 21 12.89 6.84 3.61
CA LYS A 21 12.58 8.13 2.96
C LYS A 21 11.91 9.05 3.95
N ASP A 22 12.25 10.34 3.94
CA ASP A 22 11.64 11.34 4.83
C ASP A 22 10.12 11.41 4.69
N GLN A 23 9.65 11.54 3.44
CA GLN A 23 8.25 11.52 3.08
C GLN A 23 8.06 10.95 1.67
N VAL A 24 6.96 10.23 1.47
CA VAL A 24 6.54 9.71 0.16
C VAL A 24 5.02 9.59 0.12
N ASP A 25 4.40 9.82 -1.02
CA ASP A 25 2.98 9.56 -1.20
C ASP A 25 2.70 8.09 -1.52
N ILE A 26 1.48 7.62 -1.24
CA ILE A 26 1.07 6.24 -1.51
C ILE A 26 1.22 5.88 -2.99
N LYS A 27 0.90 6.77 -3.93
CA LYS A 27 1.03 6.48 -5.36
C LYS A 27 2.49 6.18 -5.74
N SER A 28 3.42 7.04 -5.35
CA SER A 28 4.87 6.83 -5.54
C SER A 28 5.36 5.57 -4.85
N LEU A 29 4.82 5.26 -3.67
CA LEU A 29 5.17 4.05 -2.93
C LEU A 29 4.77 2.78 -3.69
N ILE A 30 3.56 2.77 -4.25
CA ILE A 30 3.03 1.67 -5.07
C ILE A 30 3.89 1.45 -6.32
N GLU A 31 4.31 2.54 -6.97
CA GLU A 31 5.19 2.49 -8.15
C GLU A 31 6.59 1.97 -7.79
N LEU A 32 7.17 2.43 -6.68
CA LEU A 32 8.49 1.97 -6.19
C LEU A 32 8.50 0.48 -5.84
N LEU A 33 7.40 -0.03 -5.29
CA LEU A 33 7.26 -1.43 -4.89
C LEU A 33 6.92 -2.35 -6.06
N GLY A 34 6.57 -1.82 -7.23
CA GLY A 34 6.17 -2.61 -8.39
C GLY A 34 4.90 -3.44 -8.17
N ILE A 35 4.03 -3.00 -7.26
CA ILE A 35 2.76 -3.68 -6.94
C ILE A 35 1.56 -3.05 -7.64
N LYS A 36 1.76 -1.98 -8.42
CA LYS A 36 0.70 -1.23 -9.10
C LYS A 36 -0.28 -2.16 -9.81
N ASP A 37 0.21 -3.14 -10.57
CA ASP A 37 -0.62 -4.05 -11.36
C ASP A 37 -1.55 -4.97 -10.53
N TYR A 38 -1.35 -5.04 -9.21
CA TYR A 38 -2.14 -5.88 -8.30
C TYR A 38 -3.23 -5.13 -7.58
N ILE A 39 -3.05 -3.82 -7.41
CA ILE A 39 -3.88 -3.00 -6.53
C ILE A 39 -4.43 -1.75 -7.20
N VAL A 40 -3.91 -1.38 -8.38
CA VAL A 40 -4.36 -0.24 -9.18
C VAL A 40 -4.69 -0.72 -10.59
N ASP A 41 -5.93 -0.51 -11.02
CA ASP A 41 -6.39 -0.71 -12.39
C ASP A 41 -6.95 0.60 -12.95
N ASN A 42 -6.57 0.96 -14.17
CA ASN A 42 -7.02 2.20 -14.83
C ASN A 42 -6.95 3.46 -13.94
N ASN A 43 -5.84 3.64 -13.21
CA ASN A 43 -5.60 4.72 -12.22
C ASN A 43 -6.52 4.71 -10.98
N ASN A 44 -7.36 3.69 -10.79
CA ASN A 44 -8.20 3.51 -9.63
C ASN A 44 -7.74 2.32 -8.79
N LEU A 45 -7.96 2.36 -7.47
CA LEU A 45 -7.72 1.19 -6.64
C LEU A 45 -8.68 0.07 -7.03
N VAL A 46 -8.15 -1.13 -7.23
CA VAL A 46 -8.97 -2.32 -7.55
C VAL A 46 -9.94 -2.55 -6.40
N ILE A 47 -11.21 -2.81 -6.71
CA ILE A 47 -12.27 -3.02 -5.73
C ILE A 47 -11.85 -4.14 -4.75
N GLY A 48 -11.98 -3.86 -3.46
CA GLY A 48 -11.58 -4.77 -2.38
C GLY A 48 -10.13 -4.58 -1.93
N THR A 49 -9.32 -3.76 -2.62
CA THR A 49 -7.99 -3.36 -2.14
C THR A 49 -8.15 -2.46 -0.93
N MET A 50 -7.38 -2.73 0.12
CA MET A 50 -7.34 -1.88 1.31
C MET A 50 -5.90 -1.47 1.60
N ILE A 51 -5.70 -0.18 1.84
CA ILE A 51 -4.41 0.36 2.21
C ILE A 51 -4.60 1.15 3.51
N LEU A 52 -3.83 0.81 4.53
CA LEU A 52 -3.87 1.47 5.82
C LEU A 52 -2.55 2.21 6.06
N VAL A 53 -2.64 3.45 6.51
CA VAL A 53 -1.50 4.21 7.04
C VAL A 53 -1.72 4.40 8.53
N ASN A 54 -0.83 3.84 9.36
CA ASN A 54 -0.96 3.80 10.81
C ASN A 54 -2.34 3.29 11.27
N GLY A 55 -2.85 2.24 10.62
CA GLY A 55 -4.17 1.66 10.91
C GLY A 55 -5.38 2.44 10.38
N LYS A 56 -5.19 3.56 9.68
CA LYS A 56 -6.29 4.35 9.09
C LYS A 56 -6.37 4.12 7.58
N ASN A 57 -7.59 3.87 7.07
CA ASN A 57 -7.81 3.65 5.65
C ASN A 57 -7.57 4.94 4.85
N ILE A 58 -6.72 4.86 3.83
CA ILE A 58 -6.39 6.01 2.97
C ILE A 58 -7.61 6.59 2.26
N LEU A 59 -8.63 5.78 1.98
CA LEU A 59 -9.88 6.21 1.34
C LEU A 59 -10.65 7.24 2.19
N HIS A 60 -10.42 7.27 3.51
CA HIS A 60 -11.02 8.23 4.44
C HIS A 60 -10.11 9.43 4.74
N ILE A 61 -8.93 9.50 4.12
CA ILE A 61 -7.93 10.55 4.33
C ILE A 61 -7.76 11.32 3.02
N ASN A 62 -6.77 10.94 2.20
CA ASN A 62 -6.44 11.61 0.94
C ASN A 62 -6.21 10.61 -0.21
N GLY A 63 -6.73 9.38 -0.06
CA GLY A 63 -6.57 8.29 -1.02
C GLY A 63 -5.10 8.04 -1.38
N LEU A 64 -4.84 7.87 -2.68
CA LEU A 64 -3.49 7.66 -3.24
C LEU A 64 -2.54 8.85 -3.00
N GLY A 65 -3.07 10.04 -2.70
CA GLY A 65 -2.28 11.22 -2.34
C GLY A 65 -1.92 11.31 -0.85
N THR A 66 -2.21 10.27 -0.06
CA THR A 66 -1.83 10.24 1.36
C THR A 66 -0.30 10.23 1.50
N ILE A 67 0.23 11.16 2.29
CA ILE A 67 1.67 11.26 2.57
C ILE A 67 2.04 10.35 3.75
N VAL A 68 3.09 9.56 3.56
CA VAL A 68 3.67 8.62 4.53
C VAL A 68 5.06 9.10 4.90
N LYS A 69 5.36 9.17 6.19
CA LYS A 69 6.66 9.61 6.73
C LYS A 69 7.50 8.42 7.17
N ASN A 70 8.80 8.65 7.42
CA ASN A 70 9.73 7.58 7.79
C ASN A 70 9.29 6.76 9.03
N ASN A 71 8.60 7.37 10.01
CA ASN A 71 8.13 6.64 11.20
C ASN A 71 6.76 5.98 11.05
N ASP A 72 6.11 6.10 9.89
CA ASP A 72 4.79 5.53 9.68
C ASP A 72 4.86 4.05 9.25
N SER A 73 3.77 3.34 9.53
CA SER A 73 3.53 1.99 9.02
C SER A 73 2.45 1.99 7.94
N VAL A 74 2.68 1.26 6.85
CA VAL A 74 1.72 1.10 5.77
C VAL A 74 1.39 -0.38 5.59
N ASP A 75 0.11 -0.72 5.61
CA ASP A 75 -0.36 -2.07 5.38
C ASP A 75 -1.07 -2.14 4.02
N PHE A 76 -0.60 -3.03 3.15
CA PHE A 76 -1.20 -3.30 1.84
C PHE A 76 -1.94 -4.63 1.84
N PHE A 77 -3.24 -4.55 1.64
CA PHE A 77 -4.11 -5.69 1.45
C PHE A 77 -4.54 -5.74 -0.03
N PRO A 78 -4.21 -6.83 -0.76
CA PRO A 78 -4.72 -7.01 -2.12
C PRO A 78 -6.24 -7.07 -2.12
N PRO A 79 -6.89 -6.94 -3.29
CA PRO A 79 -8.31 -7.19 -3.41
C PRO A 79 -8.64 -8.55 -2.83
N ALA A 80 -9.72 -8.62 -2.04
CA ALA A 80 -10.16 -9.85 -1.39
C ALA A 80 -10.40 -10.94 -2.44
N ALA A 81 -9.40 -11.79 -2.66
CA ALA A 81 -9.62 -13.14 -3.15
C ALA A 81 -10.30 -13.85 -1.98
N GLY A 82 -11.63 -14.00 -2.08
CA GLY A 82 -12.41 -14.75 -1.10
C GLY A 82 -11.74 -16.09 -0.83
N GLY A 83 -11.68 -16.46 0.46
CA GLY A 83 -11.38 -17.83 0.87
C GLY A 83 -12.47 -18.79 0.42
#